data_AF-A0A928IM84-F1
#
_entry.id   AF-A0A928IM84-F1
#
_cell.length_a   1.000
_cell.length_b   1.000
_cell.length_c   1.000
_cell.angle_alpha   90.00
_cell.angle_beta   90.00
_cell.angle_gamma   90.00
#
_symmetry.space_group_name_H-M   'P 1'
#
loop_
_entity.id
_entity.type
_entity.pdbx_description
1 polymer ?
#
loop_
_entity_poly.entity_id
_entity_poly.type
_entity_poly.pdbx_seq_one_letter_code
_entity_poly.pdbx_strand_id
1 'polypeptide(L)'
;MSTKFETVPNQNVYVVHREPVGNNFIQINKSNYSKAYRDMSKSPAALGLYIWLVGNQDKFKFAFSPQAIENQLGMARSSCHGAIRRLEELGYLVQRENSNIYDFYEVTGKKIDRKIVESEMLIFDEMPAQCEAPKAKPGEFTF
;
A
#
# COMPACT_ATOMS: atom_id res chain seq x y z
N MET A 1 -8.29 -16.97 35.10
CA MET A 1 -9.09 -17.87 34.25
C MET A 1 -8.29 -18.12 32.98
N SER A 2 -7.68 -19.30 32.82
CA SER A 2 -6.92 -19.64 31.61
C SER A 2 -7.89 -20.17 30.55
N THR A 3 -8.04 -19.44 29.44
CA THR A 3 -8.88 -19.88 28.32
C THR A 3 -8.19 -21.06 27.64
N LYS A 4 -8.74 -22.26 27.79
CA LYS A 4 -8.20 -23.48 27.17
C LYS A 4 -8.57 -23.44 25.68
N PHE A 5 -7.58 -23.36 24.80
CA PHE A 5 -7.78 -23.43 23.35
C PHE A 5 -7.75 -24.90 22.91
N GLU A 6 -8.82 -25.36 22.25
CA GLU A 6 -8.85 -26.68 21.61
C GLU A 6 -8.25 -26.57 20.20
N THR A 7 -7.35 -27.48 19.85
CA THR A 7 -6.65 -27.51 18.55
C THR A 7 -6.82 -28.85 17.87
N VAL A 8 -6.84 -28.86 16.54
CA VAL A 8 -6.85 -30.09 15.72
C VAL A 8 -5.41 -30.46 15.30
N PRO A 9 -5.15 -31.71 14.86
CA PRO A 9 -3.83 -32.09 14.35
C PRO A 9 -3.34 -31.13 13.25
N ASN A 10 -2.05 -30.77 13.31
CA ASN A 10 -1.37 -29.82 12.41
C ASN A 10 -1.77 -28.34 12.55
N GLN A 11 -2.54 -27.96 13.57
CA GLN A 11 -2.85 -26.56 13.87
C GLN A 11 -1.93 -26.01 14.96
N ASN A 12 -1.17 -24.97 14.63
CA ASN A 12 -0.42 -24.18 15.61
C ASN A 12 -1.27 -23.01 16.14
N VAL A 13 -1.15 -22.70 17.43
CA VAL A 13 -1.75 -21.52 18.06
C VAL A 13 -0.66 -20.50 18.30
N TYR A 14 -0.87 -19.27 17.83
CA TYR A 14 0.08 -18.18 17.96
C TYR A 14 -0.49 -17.09 18.85
N VAL A 15 0.30 -16.62 19.81
CA VAL A 15 0.04 -15.37 20.55
C VAL A 15 0.87 -14.28 19.90
N VAL A 16 0.20 -13.23 19.41
CA VAL A 16 0.85 -12.14 18.70
C VAL A 16 1.21 -11.05 19.70
N HIS A 17 2.51 -10.82 19.88
CA HIS A 17 3.05 -9.71 20.68
C HIS A 17 3.50 -8.60 19.72
N ARG A 18 2.95 -7.40 19.89
CA ARG A 18 3.31 -6.22 19.10
C ARG A 18 3.59 -5.06 20.03
N GLU A 19 4.50 -4.19 19.63
CA GLU A 19 4.68 -2.90 20.28
C GLU A 19 3.37 -2.10 20.23
N PRO A 20 2.98 -1.45 21.34
CA PRO A 20 1.84 -0.55 21.35
C PRO A 20 2.20 0.70 20.55
N VAL A 21 1.83 0.71 19.27
CA VAL A 21 1.97 1.89 18.44
C VAL A 21 0.73 2.79 18.64
N GLY A 22 0.88 4.11 18.53
CA GLY A 22 -0.25 5.04 18.59
C GLY A 22 -1.01 5.09 17.25
N ASN A 23 -0.92 6.22 16.55
CA ASN A 23 -1.56 6.42 15.25
C ASN A 23 -0.76 5.87 14.06
N ASN A 24 0.18 4.94 14.27
CA ASN A 24 1.14 4.50 13.25
C ASN A 24 1.03 3.00 12.97
N PHE A 25 -0.18 2.52 12.66
CA PHE A 25 -0.42 1.15 12.23
C PHE A 25 -0.82 1.08 10.76
N ILE A 26 -0.17 0.20 10.02
CA ILE A 26 -0.69 -0.33 8.76
C ILE A 26 -1.93 -1.17 9.11
N GLN A 27 -3.12 -0.64 8.82
CA GLN A 27 -4.38 -1.38 8.91
C GLN A 27 -4.80 -1.83 7.52
N ILE A 28 -4.62 -3.12 7.25
CA ILE A 28 -5.05 -3.74 5.98
C ILE A 28 -6.08 -4.79 6.33
N ASN A 29 -7.14 -4.88 5.53
CA ASN A 29 -8.07 -5.99 5.68
C ASN A 29 -7.35 -7.31 5.39
N LYS A 30 -7.41 -8.26 6.35
CA LYS A 30 -6.72 -9.55 6.25
C LYS A 30 -7.11 -10.33 4.98
N SER A 31 -8.37 -10.29 4.55
CA SER A 31 -8.79 -11.00 3.33
C SER A 31 -8.21 -10.37 2.08
N ASN A 32 -8.11 -9.04 2.05
CA ASN A 32 -7.53 -8.29 0.93
C ASN A 32 -6.03 -8.58 0.85
N TYR A 33 -5.32 -8.51 1.98
CA TYR A 33 -3.91 -8.91 2.07
C TYR A 33 -3.70 -10.35 1.60
N SER A 34 -4.47 -11.32 2.10
CA SER A 34 -4.33 -12.72 1.70
C SER A 34 -4.61 -12.93 0.20
N LYS A 35 -5.55 -12.17 -0.38
CA LYS A 35 -5.78 -12.21 -1.83
C LYS A 35 -4.60 -11.62 -2.60
N ALA A 36 -4.17 -10.42 -2.23
CA ALA A 36 -3.03 -9.73 -2.83
C ALA A 36 -1.77 -10.61 -2.80
N TYR A 37 -1.51 -11.25 -1.65
CA TYR A 37 -0.40 -12.20 -1.49
C TYR A 37 -0.46 -13.36 -2.49
N ARG A 38 -1.64 -13.96 -2.70
CA ARG A 38 -1.81 -15.05 -3.68
C ARG A 38 -1.57 -14.57 -5.11
N ASP A 39 -2.14 -13.41 -5.47
CA ASP A 39 -2.02 -12.81 -6.81
C ASP A 39 -0.57 -12.46 -7.16
N MET A 40 0.21 -12.07 -6.14
CA MET A 40 1.61 -11.65 -6.24
C MET A 40 2.62 -12.69 -5.76
N SER A 41 2.21 -13.94 -5.55
CA SER A 41 3.06 -15.02 -5.00
C SER A 41 4.38 -15.26 -5.77
N LYS A 42 4.43 -14.89 -7.05
CA LYS A 42 5.62 -14.98 -7.91
C LYS A 42 6.47 -13.70 -7.97
N SER A 43 6.05 -12.62 -7.32
CA SER A 43 6.73 -11.31 -7.36
C SER A 43 6.79 -10.67 -5.96
N PRO A 44 7.86 -10.97 -5.19
CA PRO A 44 8.08 -10.35 -3.88
C PRO A 44 8.16 -8.82 -3.94
N ALA A 45 8.74 -8.27 -5.01
CA ALA A 45 8.84 -6.83 -5.21
C ALA A 45 7.46 -6.17 -5.39
N ALA A 46 6.54 -6.80 -6.13
CA ALA A 46 5.17 -6.31 -6.27
C ALA A 46 4.41 -6.33 -4.93
N LEU A 47 4.59 -7.41 -4.14
CA LEU A 47 3.99 -7.49 -2.81
C LEU A 47 4.54 -6.42 -1.86
N GLY A 48 5.86 -6.18 -1.87
CA GLY A 48 6.49 -5.14 -1.07
C GLY A 48 5.96 -3.75 -1.42
N LEU A 49 5.84 -3.45 -2.71
CA LEU A 49 5.26 -2.20 -3.19
C LEU A 49 3.78 -2.08 -2.81
N TYR A 50 2.99 -3.15 -2.93
CA TYR A 50 1.60 -3.18 -2.48
C TYR A 50 1.46 -2.84 -0.99
N ILE A 51 2.27 -3.46 -0.11
CA ILE A 51 2.23 -3.22 1.34
C ILE A 51 2.55 -1.75 1.66
N TRP A 52 3.52 -1.19 0.95
CA TRP A 52 3.89 0.20 1.09
C TRP A 52 2.76 1.15 0.67
N LEU A 53 2.06 0.84 -0.44
CA LEU A 53 0.93 1.64 -0.92
C LEU A 53 -0.28 1.59 0.04
N VAL A 54 -0.68 0.39 0.46
CA VAL A 54 -1.85 0.19 1.34
C VAL A 54 -1.60 0.62 2.79
N GLY A 55 -0.36 0.90 3.17
CA GLY A 55 -0.01 1.47 4.48
C GLY A 55 -0.47 2.92 4.67
N ASN A 56 -0.98 3.57 3.63
CA ASN A 56 -1.45 4.96 3.65
C ASN A 56 -2.97 5.04 3.89
N GLN A 57 -3.46 6.22 4.28
CA GLN A 57 -4.89 6.50 4.46
C GLN A 57 -5.63 6.51 3.12
N ASP A 58 -6.94 6.18 3.13
CA ASP A 58 -7.80 6.30 1.95
C ASP A 58 -7.77 7.72 1.37
N LYS A 59 -7.74 7.82 0.04
CA LYS A 59 -7.59 9.07 -0.74
C LYS A 59 -6.34 9.91 -0.42
N PHE A 60 -5.38 9.36 0.32
CA PHE A 60 -4.11 10.05 0.56
C PHE A 60 -3.30 10.14 -0.73
N LYS A 61 -2.92 11.37 -1.10
CA LYS A 61 -2.15 11.67 -2.30
C LYS A 61 -0.70 11.91 -1.91
N PHE A 62 0.23 11.25 -2.59
CA PHE A 62 1.66 11.48 -2.41
C PHE A 62 2.39 11.30 -3.73
N ALA A 63 3.49 12.05 -3.89
CA ALA A 63 4.41 11.83 -4.98
C ALA A 63 5.36 10.69 -4.62
N PHE A 64 5.55 9.78 -5.57
CA PHE A 64 6.40 8.60 -5.41
C PHE A 64 7.56 8.66 -6.41
N SER A 65 8.76 8.28 -5.97
CA SER A 65 9.89 8.04 -6.87
C SER A 65 10.52 6.68 -6.59
N PRO A 66 11.08 6.00 -7.60
CA PRO A 66 11.84 4.76 -7.37
C PRO A 66 12.98 4.92 -6.35
N GLN A 67 13.57 6.11 -6.25
CA GLN A 67 14.61 6.40 -5.25
C GLN A 67 14.06 6.37 -3.82
N ALA A 68 12.85 6.86 -3.60
CA ALA A 68 12.21 6.82 -2.28
C ALA A 68 11.96 5.37 -1.82
N ILE A 69 11.59 4.48 -2.75
CA ILE A 69 11.42 3.05 -2.48
C ILE A 69 12.73 2.32 -2.24
N GLU A 70 13.76 2.64 -3.00
CA GLU A 70 15.09 2.09 -2.74
C GLU A 70 15.55 2.47 -1.33
N ASN A 71 15.37 3.72 -0.92
CA ASN A 71 15.75 4.19 0.41
C ASN A 71 14.93 3.55 1.55
N GLN A 72 13.62 3.30 1.33
CA GLN A 72 12.75 2.78 2.38
C GLN A 72 12.66 1.25 2.43
N LEU A 73 12.65 0.59 1.27
CA LEU A 73 12.47 -0.87 1.15
C LEU A 73 13.72 -1.61 0.67
N GLY A 74 14.80 -0.90 0.31
CA GLY A 74 16.01 -1.51 -0.27
C GLY A 74 15.77 -2.12 -1.65
N MET A 75 14.67 -1.76 -2.32
CA MET A 75 14.30 -2.32 -3.61
C MET A 75 15.00 -1.58 -4.74
N ALA A 76 15.80 -2.30 -5.52
CA ALA A 76 16.49 -1.74 -6.69
C ALA A 76 15.49 -1.13 -7.69
N ARG A 77 15.89 -0.02 -8.33
CA ARG A 77 15.04 0.71 -9.29
C ARG A 77 14.43 -0.15 -10.39
N SER A 78 15.18 -1.08 -10.97
CA SER A 78 14.68 -2.00 -12.01
C SER A 78 13.56 -2.91 -11.47
N SER A 79 13.70 -3.38 -10.23
CA SER A 79 12.69 -4.18 -9.55
C SER A 79 11.45 -3.35 -9.23
N CYS A 80 11.61 -2.08 -8.88
CA CYS A 80 10.50 -1.15 -8.68
C CYS A 80 9.67 -0.97 -9.96
N HIS A 81 10.32 -0.78 -11.11
CA HIS A 81 9.61 -0.70 -12.39
C HIS A 81 8.88 -2.01 -12.74
N GLY A 82 9.52 -3.17 -12.50
CA GLY A 82 8.86 -4.46 -12.68
C GLY A 82 7.67 -4.68 -11.74
N ALA A 83 7.77 -4.20 -10.49
CA ALA A 83 6.71 -4.25 -9.50
C ALA A 83 5.49 -3.40 -9.91
N ILE A 84 5.72 -2.17 -10.39
CA ILE A 84 4.66 -1.29 -10.91
C ILE A 84 3.90 -2.00 -12.04
N ARG A 85 4.63 -2.47 -13.06
CA ARG A 85 4.04 -3.19 -14.20
C ARG A 85 3.21 -4.40 -13.74
N ARG A 86 3.72 -5.15 -12.75
CA ARG A 86 3.01 -6.32 -12.23
C ARG A 86 1.70 -5.93 -11.52
N LEU A 87 1.70 -4.83 -10.78
CA LEU A 87 0.50 -4.31 -10.12
C LEU A 87 -0.52 -3.77 -11.12
N GLU A 88 -0.08 -3.15 -12.22
CA GLU A 88 -0.95 -2.76 -13.32
C GLU A 88 -1.61 -3.96 -14.00
N GLU A 89 -0.83 -4.97 -14.36
CA GLU A 89 -1.33 -6.23 -14.97
C GLU A 89 -2.38 -6.93 -14.10
N LEU A 90 -2.24 -6.82 -12.78
CA LEU A 90 -3.16 -7.39 -11.80
C LEU A 90 -4.36 -6.49 -11.49
N GLY A 91 -4.36 -5.23 -11.95
CA GLY A 91 -5.41 -4.25 -11.72
C GLY A 91 -5.38 -3.55 -10.36
N TYR A 92 -4.25 -3.62 -9.64
CA TYR A 92 -4.04 -2.88 -8.39
C TYR A 92 -3.59 -1.43 -8.64
N LEU A 93 -2.92 -1.18 -9.77
CA LEU A 93 -2.58 0.16 -10.24
C LEU A 93 -3.31 0.42 -11.56
N VAL A 94 -3.85 1.63 -11.70
CA VAL A 94 -4.43 2.12 -12.96
C VAL A 94 -3.78 3.45 -13.28
N GLN A 95 -3.04 3.50 -14.39
CA GLN A 95 -2.46 4.75 -14.88
C GLN A 95 -3.58 5.63 -15.46
N ARG A 96 -3.63 6.91 -15.04
CA ARG A 96 -4.53 7.89 -15.66
C ARG A 96 -3.95 8.36 -16.99
N GLU A 97 -4.79 8.46 -18.02
CA GLU A 97 -4.54 8.99 -19.38
C GLU A 97 -3.10 9.45 -19.70
N ASN A 98 -2.20 8.51 -20.00
CA ASN A 98 -0.79 8.78 -20.35
C ASN A 98 -0.04 9.76 -19.42
N SER A 99 -0.43 9.82 -18.15
CA SER A 99 0.17 10.68 -17.13
C SER A 99 1.13 9.90 -16.23
N ASN A 100 1.84 10.59 -15.36
CA ASN A 100 2.60 9.99 -14.27
C ASN A 100 1.74 9.70 -13.02
N ILE A 101 0.41 9.80 -13.14
CA ILE A 101 -0.54 9.63 -12.03
C ILE A 101 -1.12 8.23 -12.09
N TYR A 102 -1.13 7.56 -10.94
CA TYR A 102 -1.66 6.23 -10.77
C TYR A 102 -2.70 6.22 -9.65
N ASP A 103 -3.82 5.55 -9.91
CA ASP A 103 -4.79 5.20 -8.88
C ASP A 103 -4.46 3.81 -8.34
N PHE A 104 -4.32 3.71 -7.03
CA PHE A 104 -4.13 2.44 -6.33
C PHE A 104 -5.47 1.93 -5.78
N TYR A 105 -5.74 0.65 -6.01
CA TYR A 105 -6.92 -0.04 -5.50
C TYR A 105 -6.49 -1.21 -4.62
N GLU A 106 -6.86 -1.19 -3.35
CA GLU A 106 -6.63 -2.32 -2.43
C GLU A 106 -7.32 -3.61 -2.92
N VAL A 107 -8.49 -3.47 -3.57
CA VAL A 107 -9.30 -4.58 -4.08
C VAL A 107 -9.52 -4.43 -5.57
N THR A 108 -9.04 -5.41 -6.34
CA THR A 108 -9.21 -5.45 -7.79
C THR A 108 -10.60 -5.92 -8.20
N GLY A 109 -11.13 -5.43 -9.33
CA GLY A 109 -12.41 -5.88 -9.87
C GLY A 109 -13.68 -5.17 -9.37
N LYS A 110 -13.57 -4.15 -8.50
CA LYS A 110 -14.65 -3.15 -8.41
C LYS A 110 -14.73 -2.46 -9.77
N LYS A 111 -15.88 -2.50 -10.44
CA LYS A 111 -16.13 -1.65 -11.61
C LYS A 111 -16.03 -0.21 -11.13
N ILE A 112 -14.89 0.42 -11.36
CA ILE A 112 -14.74 1.85 -11.12
C ILE A 112 -15.59 2.49 -12.23
N ASP A 113 -16.68 3.13 -11.82
CA ASP A 113 -17.53 3.83 -12.76
C ASP A 113 -16.70 4.99 -13.32
N ARG A 114 -16.39 4.96 -14.63
CA ARG A 114 -15.47 5.93 -15.27
C ARG A 114 -15.88 7.39 -15.00
N LYS A 115 -17.18 7.62 -14.82
CA LYS A 115 -17.77 8.93 -14.45
C LYS A 115 -17.30 9.46 -13.10
N ILE A 116 -17.04 8.59 -12.11
CA ILE A 116 -16.55 8.99 -10.79
C ILE A 116 -15.10 9.50 -10.91
N VAL A 117 -14.27 8.79 -11.69
CA VAL A 117 -12.87 9.18 -11.94
C VAL A 117 -12.81 10.53 -12.64
N GLU A 118 -13.64 10.74 -13.68
CA GLU A 118 -13.75 12.03 -14.39
C GLU A 118 -14.21 13.16 -13.46
N SER A 119 -15.21 12.90 -12.59
CA SER A 119 -15.70 13.91 -11.64
C SER A 119 -14.69 14.26 -10.55
N GLU A 120 -13.91 13.28 -10.07
CA GLU A 120 -12.84 13.54 -9.13
C GLU A 120 -11.70 14.29 -9.84
N MET A 121 -11.37 13.97 -11.10
CA MET A 121 -10.32 14.62 -11.90
C MET A 121 -10.54 16.13 -12.09
N LEU A 122 -11.79 16.57 -12.26
CA LEU A 122 -12.15 18.00 -12.36
C LEU A 122 -11.88 18.79 -11.06
N ILE A 123 -11.85 18.11 -9.91
CA ILE A 123 -11.53 18.74 -8.61
C ILE A 123 -10.01 18.90 -8.45
N PHE A 124 -9.18 18.15 -9.20
CA PHE A 124 -7.71 18.22 -9.08
C PHE A 124 -7.11 19.46 -9.77
N ASP A 125 -7.70 19.95 -10.85
CA ASP A 125 -7.16 21.10 -11.60
C ASP A 125 -7.23 22.42 -10.80
N GLU A 126 -8.07 22.48 -9.76
CA GLU A 126 -8.26 23.69 -8.94
C GLU A 126 -7.42 23.72 -7.64
N MET A 127 -6.70 22.64 -7.30
CA MET A 127 -5.96 22.58 -6.03
C MET A 127 -4.50 23.02 -6.19
N PRO A 128 -4.02 24.02 -5.43
CA PRO A 128 -2.60 24.38 -5.45
C PRO A 128 -1.75 23.22 -4.93
N ALA A 129 -0.62 22.99 -5.60
CA ALA A 129 0.37 21.98 -5.22
C ALA A 129 0.96 22.27 -3.83
N GLN A 130 0.34 21.73 -2.78
CA GLN A 130 0.94 21.73 -1.45
C GLN A 130 1.88 20.52 -1.33
N CYS A 131 3.05 20.68 -1.93
CA CYS A 131 4.21 19.83 -1.70
C CYS A 131 4.97 20.33 -0.46
N GLU A 132 4.48 20.01 0.74
CA GLU A 132 5.38 19.88 1.88
C GLU A 132 5.03 18.58 2.60
N ALA A 133 5.90 17.57 2.44
CA ALA A 133 5.97 16.50 3.43
C ALA A 133 6.14 17.15 4.81
N PRO A 134 5.48 16.66 5.88
CA PRO A 134 5.80 17.11 7.22
C PRO A 134 7.31 16.95 7.39
N LYS A 135 8.02 18.07 7.56
CA LYS A 135 9.46 18.08 7.81
C LYS A 135 9.66 17.27 9.09
N ALA A 136 10.11 16.02 8.94
CA ALA A 136 10.63 15.26 10.06
C ALA A 136 11.78 16.10 10.61
N LYS A 137 11.61 16.65 11.81
CA LYS A 137 12.69 17.35 12.50
C LYS A 137 13.82 16.34 12.69
N PRO A 138 15.04 16.59 12.18
CA PRO A 138 16.16 15.73 12.48
C PRO A 138 16.45 15.85 13.99
N GLY A 139 16.12 14.82 14.78
CA GLY A 139 16.55 14.75 16.17
C GLY A 139 15.58 14.19 17.22
N GLU A 140 14.33 13.85 16.90
CA GLU A 140 13.42 13.24 17.89
C GLU A 140 13.22 11.75 17.61
N PHE A 141 14.29 10.97 17.79
CA PHE A 141 14.17 9.62 18.31
C PHE A 141 14.50 9.70 19.79
N THR A 142 13.47 9.73 20.65
CA THR A 142 13.61 9.37 22.05
C THR A 142 12.87 8.05 22.25
N PHE A 143 13.52 7.18 23.02
CA PHE A 143 13.36 5.72 23.10
C PHE A 143 11.94 5.21 23.34
#